data_AF-D8QD55-F1
#
_entry.id   AF-D8QD55-F1
#
_cell.length_a   1.000
_cell.length_b   1.000
_cell.length_c   1.000
_cell.angle_alpha   90.00
_cell.angle_beta   90.00
_cell.angle_gamma   90.00
#
_symmetry.space_group_name_H-M   'P 1'
#
loop_
_entity.id
_entity.type
_entity.pdbx_description
1 polymer ?
#
loop_
_entity_poly.entity_id
_entity_poly.type
_entity_poly.pdbx_seq_one_letter_code
_entity_poly.pdbx_strand_id
1 'polypeptide(L)'
;MAHAHNGTRRHRHHHIARASNLEAINHSELEATMDEALIQWGTDVPESKMRAQSPGYNVIDNVVLFNKTMYIVTDKPDTFPPLKTIVASTGQTYNEWKIISKKDAPNSLGTHAGIMRGVTWMAADADVHNATLFALWRTYASLDPNTGADSRTALTPPTRLFFPQIRVYCDSNPPFQDYWIRRRRSDTGFHPFTFKAAFPHLSTLFLETWEDYHQMEVPYFIERIVIADRRAALEAGKGTYGGALELPASKHWWEPKRRTLAQYFDTYEEANSNKRVITYIQRQHATTGSRLRAEDHAALLDALGKLGREVEVHVDSDDDEETSWTRRLSSITRSEIIIGVHGGQLMDAVYMKPSPRSTLLEFFPANTFCSDRQLAMQSLGIDYHAWTETRYVRLAIVRTGGR
;
A
#
# COMPACT_ATOMS: atom_id res chain seq x y z
N MET A 1 0.55 73.32 -21.58
CA MET A 1 0.17 72.67 -22.84
C MET A 1 0.34 71.18 -22.63
N ALA A 2 -0.70 70.48 -22.20
CA ALA A 2 -1.61 69.74 -23.09
C ALA A 2 -0.84 68.74 -23.97
N HIS A 3 -0.82 67.46 -23.58
CA HIS A 3 -1.48 66.41 -24.36
C HIS A 3 -1.53 65.08 -23.58
N ALA A 4 -2.75 64.57 -23.50
CA ALA A 4 -3.13 63.27 -22.99
C ALA A 4 -3.13 62.21 -24.11
N HIS A 5 -2.86 60.95 -23.75
CA HIS A 5 -3.35 59.71 -24.38
C HIS A 5 -3.11 58.60 -23.33
N ASN A 6 -4.07 58.21 -22.49
CA ASN A 6 -5.33 57.49 -22.71
C ASN A 6 -5.13 56.04 -23.20
N GLY A 7 -5.45 55.09 -22.32
CA GLY A 7 -5.29 53.65 -22.56
C GLY A 7 -5.78 52.78 -21.40
N THR A 8 -6.94 53.11 -20.82
CA THR A 8 -7.62 52.27 -19.82
C THR A 8 -8.06 50.93 -20.43
N ARG A 9 -7.39 49.82 -20.08
CA ARG A 9 -7.89 48.47 -20.35
C ARG A 9 -8.90 48.07 -19.27
N ARG A 10 -10.19 48.13 -19.63
CA ARG A 10 -11.29 47.52 -18.88
C ARG A 10 -11.15 45.98 -18.94
N HIS A 11 -10.94 45.34 -17.80
CA HIS A 11 -11.18 43.91 -17.67
C HIS A 11 -12.70 43.66 -17.60
N ARG A 12 -13.27 43.13 -18.67
CA ARG A 12 -14.60 42.52 -18.67
C ARG A 12 -14.50 41.15 -18.01
N HIS A 13 -15.18 40.98 -16.89
CA HIS A 13 -15.50 39.67 -16.33
C HIS A 13 -16.45 38.96 -17.28
N HIS A 14 -15.96 37.94 -17.99
CA HIS A 14 -16.81 36.93 -18.59
C HIS A 14 -17.15 35.89 -17.51
N HIS A 15 -18.37 35.98 -16.98
CA HIS A 15 -19.02 34.86 -16.31
C HIS A 15 -19.24 33.76 -17.36
N ILE A 16 -18.44 32.69 -17.28
CA ILE A 16 -18.78 31.41 -17.89
C ILE A 16 -19.39 30.57 -16.77
N ALA A 17 -20.71 30.52 -16.75
CA ALA A 17 -21.44 29.50 -16.01
C ALA A 17 -21.08 28.14 -16.62
N ARG A 18 -20.51 27.23 -15.82
CA ARG A 18 -20.37 25.83 -16.20
C ARG A 18 -21.01 24.97 -15.13
N ALA A 19 -21.85 24.07 -15.64
CA ALA A 19 -22.84 23.29 -14.93
C ALA A 19 -22.25 22.33 -13.89
N SER A 20 -23.08 22.15 -12.87
CA SER A 20 -23.12 21.09 -11.86
C SER A 20 -22.88 19.68 -12.39
N ASN A 21 -21.99 18.94 -11.71
CA ASN A 21 -22.20 17.59 -11.18
C ASN A 21 -20.83 16.95 -10.90
N LEU A 22 -20.38 17.08 -9.65
CA LEU A 22 -19.38 16.28 -8.95
C LEU A 22 -19.13 17.01 -7.62
N GLU A 23 -20.03 16.86 -6.65
CA GLU A 23 -19.69 17.19 -5.27
C GLU A 23 -18.66 16.16 -4.81
N ALA A 24 -17.39 16.50 -5.05
CA ALA A 24 -16.27 15.89 -4.38
C ALA A 24 -16.38 16.32 -2.91
N ILE A 25 -16.59 15.35 -2.01
CA ILE A 25 -16.15 15.50 -0.62
C ILE A 25 -14.62 15.49 -0.68
N ASN A 26 -14.05 16.61 -1.11
CA ASN A 26 -12.64 16.95 -1.05
C ASN A 26 -12.51 18.02 0.03
N HIS A 27 -12.92 17.73 1.27
CA HIS A 27 -12.37 18.47 2.39
C HIS A 27 -10.96 17.92 2.56
N SER A 28 -9.95 18.69 2.16
CA SER A 28 -8.59 18.30 2.48
C SER A 28 -8.47 18.29 4.01
N GLU A 29 -7.76 17.33 4.61
CA GLU A 29 -7.49 17.35 6.06
C GLU A 29 -6.87 18.69 6.53
N LEU A 30 -6.25 19.45 5.61
CA LEU A 30 -5.66 20.77 5.84
C LEU A 30 -6.69 21.92 5.88
N GLU A 31 -7.93 21.68 5.46
CA GLU A 31 -9.02 22.66 5.51
C GLU A 31 -9.92 22.50 6.74
N ALA A 32 -9.80 21.39 7.47
CA ALA A 32 -10.61 21.14 8.65
C ALA A 32 -10.21 22.08 9.80
N THR A 33 -11.20 22.74 10.40
CA THR A 33 -10.96 23.60 11.57
C THR A 33 -11.09 22.81 12.89
N MET A 34 -10.56 23.33 13.99
CA MET A 34 -10.67 22.67 15.31
C MET A 34 -12.13 22.46 15.75
N ASP A 35 -13.04 23.32 15.28
CA ASP A 35 -14.47 23.24 15.55
C ASP A 35 -15.15 22.06 14.83
N GLU A 36 -14.45 21.44 13.87
CA GLU A 36 -14.93 20.32 13.06
C GLU A 36 -14.34 18.97 13.49
N ALA A 37 -13.83 18.87 14.73
CA ALA A 37 -13.28 17.65 15.31
C ALA A 37 -14.35 16.58 15.64
N LEU A 38 -15.62 17.00 15.73
CA LEU A 38 -16.77 16.12 15.90
C LEU A 38 -17.70 16.23 14.70
N ILE A 39 -18.34 15.12 14.34
CA ILE A 39 -19.49 15.13 13.43
C ILE A 39 -20.77 15.02 14.23
N GLN A 40 -21.70 15.94 14.00
CA GLN A 40 -23.04 15.94 14.57
C GLN A 40 -24.02 15.49 13.49
N TRP A 41 -24.73 14.38 13.73
CA TRP A 41 -25.71 13.84 12.78
C TRP A 41 -27.12 13.74 13.36
N GLY A 42 -27.30 13.94 14.67
CA GLY A 42 -28.60 13.86 15.32
C GLY A 42 -29.22 12.48 15.13
N THR A 43 -30.30 12.40 14.35
CA THR A 43 -30.97 11.12 14.02
C THR A 43 -30.66 10.62 12.61
N ASP A 44 -29.84 11.32 11.82
CA ASP A 44 -29.54 10.96 10.43
C ASP A 44 -28.07 10.54 10.28
N VAL A 45 -27.73 9.36 10.80
CA VAL A 45 -26.38 8.82 10.70
C VAL A 45 -25.99 8.67 9.22
N PRO A 46 -24.79 9.15 8.80
CA PRO A 46 -24.38 9.07 7.40
C PRO A 46 -24.37 7.64 6.86
N GLU A 47 -24.89 7.47 5.65
CA GLU A 47 -24.94 6.16 4.98
C GLU A 47 -23.56 5.75 4.46
N SER A 48 -23.18 4.49 4.73
CA SER A 48 -21.98 3.84 4.22
C SER A 48 -22.10 3.58 2.72
N LYS A 49 -21.00 3.74 1.98
CA LYS A 49 -20.97 3.51 0.53
C LYS A 49 -19.82 2.59 0.14
N MET A 50 -20.13 1.48 -0.51
CA MET A 50 -19.12 0.63 -1.14
C MET A 50 -18.58 1.34 -2.40
N ARG A 51 -17.26 1.60 -2.43
CA ARG A 51 -16.60 2.31 -3.54
C ARG A 51 -15.85 1.38 -4.47
N ALA A 52 -15.26 0.33 -3.92
CA ALA A 52 -14.59 -0.73 -4.66
C ALA A 52 -14.63 -2.01 -3.83
N GLN A 53 -14.81 -3.16 -4.47
CA GLN A 53 -14.89 -4.43 -3.77
C GLN A 53 -14.25 -5.57 -4.55
N SER A 54 -13.53 -6.40 -3.80
CA SER A 54 -13.00 -7.69 -4.17
C SER A 54 -12.76 -8.47 -2.87
N PRO A 55 -12.82 -9.81 -2.83
CA PRO A 55 -12.59 -10.55 -1.60
C PRO A 55 -11.28 -10.15 -0.91
N GLY A 56 -11.39 -9.71 0.35
CA GLY A 56 -10.28 -9.20 1.16
C GLY A 56 -9.77 -7.80 0.82
N TYR A 57 -10.27 -7.17 -0.24
CA TYR A 57 -9.75 -5.90 -0.75
C TYR A 57 -10.89 -4.94 -1.09
N ASN A 58 -11.18 -4.01 -0.18
CA ASN A 58 -12.39 -3.18 -0.26
C ASN A 58 -12.10 -1.72 0.06
N VAL A 59 -12.90 -0.81 -0.52
CA VAL A 59 -12.93 0.61 -0.16
C VAL A 59 -14.34 0.99 0.21
N ILE A 60 -14.52 1.46 1.45
CA ILE A 60 -15.83 1.81 2.02
C ILE A 60 -15.76 3.24 2.55
N ASP A 61 -16.72 4.06 2.18
CA ASP A 61 -16.91 5.39 2.75
C ASP A 61 -17.89 5.33 3.93
N ASN A 62 -17.70 6.21 4.92
CA ASN A 62 -18.58 6.43 6.06
C ASN A 62 -18.80 5.18 6.92
N VAL A 63 -17.75 4.70 7.57
CA VAL A 63 -17.82 3.54 8.49
C VAL A 63 -17.75 4.03 9.94
N VAL A 64 -18.54 3.47 10.84
CA VAL A 64 -18.55 3.88 12.25
C VAL A 64 -17.91 2.80 13.12
N LEU A 65 -16.88 3.17 13.87
CA LEU A 65 -16.24 2.35 14.89
C LEU A 65 -16.88 2.66 16.25
N PHE A 66 -17.52 1.68 16.88
CA PHE A 66 -18.10 1.85 18.20
C PHE A 66 -18.25 0.52 18.93
N ASN A 67 -17.99 0.51 20.24
CA ASN A 67 -18.25 -0.64 21.12
C ASN A 67 -17.79 -1.98 20.51
N LYS A 68 -16.51 -2.09 20.16
CA LYS A 68 -15.91 -3.33 19.62
C LYS A 68 -16.46 -3.76 18.26
N THR A 69 -17.13 -2.86 17.55
CA THR A 69 -17.81 -3.15 16.29
C THR A 69 -17.54 -2.08 15.22
N MET A 70 -17.27 -2.52 14.01
CA MET A 70 -17.29 -1.71 12.80
C MET A 70 -18.69 -1.80 12.16
N TYR A 71 -19.39 -0.67 12.11
CA TYR A 71 -20.74 -0.55 11.58
C TYR A 71 -20.73 0.00 10.16
N ILE A 72 -21.38 -0.75 9.28
CA ILE A 72 -21.80 -0.30 7.95
C ILE A 72 -23.27 0.11 8.08
N VAL A 73 -23.55 1.41 7.92
CA VAL A 73 -24.89 1.98 8.05
C VAL A 73 -25.54 2.04 6.68
N THR A 74 -26.56 1.24 6.41
CA THR A 74 -27.30 1.27 5.14
C THR A 74 -28.68 0.64 5.25
N ASP A 75 -29.63 1.16 4.49
CA ASP A 75 -30.95 0.53 4.30
C ASP A 75 -30.95 -0.50 3.15
N LYS A 76 -29.81 -0.71 2.48
CA LYS A 76 -29.65 -1.61 1.34
C LYS A 76 -28.50 -2.61 1.59
N PRO A 77 -28.65 -3.52 2.56
CA PRO A 77 -27.58 -4.46 2.94
C PRO A 77 -27.07 -5.30 1.76
N ASP A 78 -27.93 -5.64 0.80
CA ASP A 78 -27.58 -6.43 -0.38
C ASP A 78 -26.61 -5.73 -1.36
N THR A 79 -26.36 -4.43 -1.17
CA THR A 79 -25.34 -3.68 -1.94
C THR A 79 -23.92 -3.93 -1.43
N PHE A 80 -23.79 -4.58 -0.28
CA PHE A 80 -22.52 -4.98 0.31
C PHE A 80 -22.31 -6.49 0.12
N PRO A 81 -21.07 -6.94 -0.12
CA PRO A 81 -20.78 -8.36 -0.15
C PRO A 81 -20.90 -8.94 1.26
N PRO A 82 -20.99 -10.27 1.41
CA PRO A 82 -21.01 -10.90 2.73
C PRO A 82 -19.83 -10.42 3.58
N LEU A 83 -20.06 -10.01 4.83
CA LEU A 83 -19.04 -9.35 5.67
C LEU A 83 -17.74 -10.16 5.80
N LYS A 84 -17.84 -11.50 5.83
CA LYS A 84 -16.68 -12.41 5.86
C LYS A 84 -15.76 -12.29 4.64
N THR A 85 -16.24 -11.77 3.51
CA THR A 85 -15.41 -11.52 2.33
C THR A 85 -14.81 -10.11 2.36
N ILE A 86 -15.22 -9.25 3.29
CA ILE A 86 -14.59 -7.95 3.55
C ILE A 86 -13.45 -8.14 4.55
N VAL A 87 -13.77 -8.70 5.72
CA VAL A 87 -12.82 -9.05 6.78
C VAL A 87 -13.17 -10.44 7.33
N ALA A 88 -12.25 -11.39 7.18
CA ALA A 88 -12.27 -12.71 7.81
C ALA A 88 -11.32 -12.78 9.01
N SER A 89 -10.29 -11.94 9.03
CA SER A 89 -9.28 -11.85 10.08
C SER A 89 -9.83 -11.11 11.30
N THR A 90 -10.66 -11.82 12.07
CA THR A 90 -11.20 -11.28 13.33
C THR A 90 -10.23 -11.47 14.51
N GLY A 91 -9.25 -12.38 14.41
CA GLY A 91 -8.20 -12.59 15.42
C GLY A 91 -8.72 -12.81 16.85
N GLN A 92 -7.89 -12.52 17.85
CA GLN A 92 -8.30 -12.56 19.28
C GLN A 92 -9.00 -11.28 19.72
N THR A 93 -8.81 -10.18 18.99
CA THR A 93 -9.48 -8.91 19.25
C THR A 93 -10.91 -8.92 18.73
N TYR A 94 -11.80 -8.21 19.42
CA TYR A 94 -13.19 -8.07 19.03
C TYR A 94 -13.32 -7.18 17.78
N ASN A 95 -13.02 -7.74 16.60
CA ASN A 95 -13.17 -7.08 15.30
C ASN A 95 -14.51 -7.46 14.66
N GLU A 96 -15.60 -7.20 15.36
CA GLU A 96 -16.92 -7.52 14.82
C GLU A 96 -17.30 -6.50 13.74
N TRP A 97 -17.82 -6.97 12.61
CA TRP A 97 -18.41 -6.12 11.59
C TRP A 97 -19.92 -6.35 11.57
N LYS A 98 -20.71 -5.28 11.51
CA LYS A 98 -22.18 -5.34 11.45
C LYS A 98 -22.73 -4.39 10.40
N ILE A 99 -23.80 -4.81 9.73
CA ILE A 99 -24.65 -3.91 8.95
C ILE A 99 -25.82 -3.49 9.83
N ILE A 100 -26.12 -2.20 9.87
CA ILE A 100 -27.26 -1.63 10.61
C ILE A 100 -28.06 -0.69 9.70
N SER A 101 -29.38 -0.67 9.87
CA SER A 101 -30.27 0.23 9.12
C SER A 101 -30.06 1.69 9.54
N LYS A 102 -30.38 2.65 8.67
CA LYS A 102 -30.36 4.07 9.05
C LYS A 102 -31.35 4.38 10.16
N LYS A 103 -32.45 3.64 10.24
CA LYS A 103 -33.48 3.78 11.27
C LYS A 103 -32.97 3.37 12.66
N ASP A 104 -32.18 2.29 12.74
CA ASP A 104 -31.71 1.74 14.01
C ASP A 104 -30.36 2.34 14.44
N ALA A 105 -29.63 2.94 13.50
CA ALA A 105 -28.31 3.53 13.73
C ALA A 105 -28.29 4.58 14.87
N PRO A 106 -29.23 5.54 14.98
CA PRO A 106 -29.19 6.54 16.06
C PRO A 106 -29.32 5.92 17.47
N ASN A 107 -30.08 4.84 17.60
CA ASN A 107 -30.25 4.16 18.89
C ASN A 107 -28.98 3.42 19.33
N SER A 108 -28.18 2.97 18.36
CA SER A 108 -26.96 2.20 18.63
C SER A 108 -25.69 3.05 18.64
N LEU A 109 -25.65 4.13 17.84
CA LEU A 109 -24.49 4.96 17.58
C LEU A 109 -24.63 6.37 18.17
N GLY A 110 -25.75 6.70 18.82
CA GLY A 110 -25.99 8.03 19.35
C GLY A 110 -26.12 9.11 18.28
N THR A 111 -25.86 10.36 18.65
CA THR A 111 -26.16 11.55 17.84
C THR A 111 -24.94 12.24 17.23
N HIS A 112 -23.75 11.81 17.62
CA HIS A 112 -22.49 12.38 17.18
C HIS A 112 -21.33 11.39 17.32
N ALA A 113 -20.21 11.71 16.69
CA ALA A 113 -18.97 10.95 16.79
C ALA A 113 -17.74 11.83 16.68
N GLY A 114 -16.62 11.34 17.22
CA GLY A 114 -15.31 11.81 16.79
C GLY A 114 -15.08 11.47 15.32
N ILE A 115 -14.28 12.26 14.60
CA ILE A 115 -14.05 12.05 13.17
C ILE A 115 -12.61 11.68 12.84
N MET A 116 -12.44 10.60 12.09
CA MET A 116 -11.21 10.22 11.39
C MET A 116 -11.34 10.65 9.93
N ARG A 117 -10.88 11.88 9.66
CA ARG A 117 -10.90 12.45 8.31
C ARG A 117 -9.94 11.75 7.34
N GLY A 118 -10.16 11.95 6.05
CA GLY A 118 -9.30 11.44 4.99
C GLY A 118 -9.34 9.91 4.89
N VAL A 119 -8.20 9.35 4.47
CA VAL A 119 -8.11 7.95 4.04
C VAL A 119 -7.38 7.13 5.10
N THR A 120 -8.14 6.20 5.68
CA THR A 120 -7.66 5.21 6.61
C THR A 120 -7.40 3.90 5.89
N TRP A 121 -6.21 3.34 6.04
CA TRP A 121 -5.90 1.98 5.64
C TRP A 121 -6.04 1.04 6.82
N MET A 122 -6.43 -0.20 6.56
CA MET A 122 -6.50 -1.28 7.53
C MET A 122 -5.87 -2.54 6.92
N ALA A 123 -4.80 -3.03 7.55
CA ALA A 123 -4.27 -4.36 7.30
C ALA A 123 -4.84 -5.29 8.37
N ALA A 124 -5.94 -5.97 8.05
CA ALA A 124 -6.74 -6.72 9.02
C ALA A 124 -6.09 -8.05 9.44
N ASP A 125 -5.16 -8.58 8.65
CA ASP A 125 -4.47 -9.84 8.92
C ASP A 125 -3.75 -9.84 10.29
N ALA A 126 -3.80 -10.99 10.97
CA ALA A 126 -3.01 -11.22 12.17
C ALA A 126 -1.53 -11.50 11.86
N ASP A 127 -1.23 -11.96 10.64
CA ASP A 127 0.13 -12.19 10.16
C ASP A 127 0.57 -11.06 9.24
N VAL A 128 1.82 -10.63 9.39
CA VAL A 128 2.39 -9.56 8.56
C VAL A 128 2.83 -10.07 7.19
N HIS A 129 2.87 -9.16 6.21
CA HIS A 129 3.28 -9.49 4.85
C HIS A 129 3.91 -8.29 4.14
N ASN A 130 4.95 -8.53 3.34
CA ASN A 130 5.69 -7.46 2.63
C ASN A 130 4.92 -6.83 1.46
N ALA A 131 3.90 -7.52 0.94
CA ALA A 131 3.01 -6.98 -0.08
C ALA A 131 1.88 -6.08 0.48
N THR A 132 1.79 -5.86 1.80
CA THR A 132 0.67 -5.11 2.40
C THR A 132 0.53 -3.69 1.84
N LEU A 133 1.62 -2.92 1.76
CA LEU A 133 1.59 -1.56 1.19
C LEU A 133 1.22 -1.57 -0.30
N PHE A 134 1.75 -2.55 -1.04
CA PHE A 134 1.46 -2.74 -2.46
C PHE A 134 -0.03 -3.02 -2.67
N ALA A 135 -0.60 -3.95 -1.91
CA ALA A 135 -1.99 -4.35 -2.02
C ALA A 135 -2.96 -3.24 -1.59
N LEU A 136 -2.68 -2.54 -0.47
CA LEU A 136 -3.50 -1.42 0.00
C LEU A 136 -3.51 -0.27 -1.01
N TRP A 137 -2.35 0.12 -1.55
CA TRP A 137 -2.29 1.13 -2.59
C TRP A 137 -2.98 0.66 -3.87
N ARG A 138 -2.80 -0.60 -4.28
CA ARG A 138 -3.47 -1.16 -5.45
C ARG A 138 -4.99 -1.12 -5.35
N THR A 139 -5.52 -1.43 -4.17
CA THR A 139 -6.95 -1.33 -3.86
C THR A 139 -7.41 0.11 -3.88
N TYR A 140 -6.66 1.03 -3.27
CA TYR A 140 -7.06 2.44 -3.24
C TYR A 140 -6.98 3.12 -4.61
N ALA A 141 -5.96 2.77 -5.41
CA ALA A 141 -5.77 3.25 -6.77
C ALA A 141 -6.91 2.88 -7.72
N SER A 142 -7.78 1.93 -7.33
CA SER A 142 -8.96 1.60 -8.14
C SER A 142 -9.98 2.71 -8.22
N LEU A 143 -9.90 3.70 -7.33
CA LEU A 143 -10.74 4.90 -7.36
C LEU A 143 -10.26 5.93 -8.39
N ASP A 144 -9.08 5.74 -8.98
CA ASP A 144 -8.51 6.60 -10.02
C ASP A 144 -8.03 5.76 -11.22
N PRO A 145 -8.95 5.15 -11.99
CA PRO A 145 -8.59 4.23 -13.08
C PRO A 145 -7.93 4.93 -14.27
N ASN A 146 -7.93 6.27 -14.32
CA ASN A 146 -7.47 7.06 -15.45
C ASN A 146 -6.18 7.85 -15.16
N THR A 147 -5.45 7.54 -14.09
CA THR A 147 -4.17 8.21 -13.77
C THR A 147 -3.22 8.18 -14.98
N GLY A 148 -2.77 9.35 -15.42
CA GLY A 148 -1.87 9.51 -16.54
C GLY A 148 -0.42 9.08 -16.24
N ALA A 149 0.40 9.00 -17.29
CA ALA A 149 1.84 8.75 -17.16
C ALA A 149 2.58 9.89 -16.44
N ASP A 150 1.97 11.07 -16.33
CA ASP A 150 2.46 12.22 -15.56
C ASP A 150 2.44 11.97 -14.05
N SER A 151 1.91 10.82 -13.59
CA SER A 151 1.91 10.35 -12.21
C SER A 151 1.12 11.22 -11.25
N ARG A 152 0.24 12.07 -11.78
CA ARG A 152 -0.66 12.88 -10.96
C ARG A 152 -1.92 12.08 -10.72
N THR A 153 -2.06 11.58 -9.50
CA THR A 153 -3.31 10.97 -9.05
C THR A 153 -4.22 12.05 -8.45
N ALA A 154 -5.52 11.90 -8.67
CA ALA A 154 -6.53 12.72 -8.01
C ALA A 154 -6.81 12.27 -6.56
N LEU A 155 -6.23 11.14 -6.14
CA LEU A 155 -6.44 10.57 -4.82
C LEU A 155 -5.69 11.37 -3.75
N THR A 156 -6.39 11.63 -2.65
CA THR A 156 -5.79 12.18 -1.43
C THR A 156 -4.80 11.20 -0.82
N PRO A 157 -3.69 11.66 -0.21
CA PRO A 157 -2.76 10.77 0.44
C PRO A 157 -3.42 10.01 1.62
N PRO A 158 -3.11 8.73 1.83
CA PRO A 158 -3.54 8.02 3.03
C PRO A 158 -2.80 8.57 4.25
N THR A 159 -3.52 8.68 5.37
CA THR A 159 -3.03 9.42 6.55
C THR A 159 -2.74 8.48 7.71
N ARG A 160 -3.44 7.34 7.76
CA ARG A 160 -3.27 6.33 8.81
C ARG A 160 -3.39 4.90 8.27
N LEU A 161 -2.59 3.98 8.83
CA LEU A 161 -2.61 2.55 8.58
C LEU A 161 -2.82 1.82 9.92
N PHE A 162 -3.99 1.22 10.10
CA PHE A 162 -4.32 0.38 11.24
C PHE A 162 -3.82 -1.05 11.05
N PHE A 163 -3.22 -1.59 12.11
CA PHE A 163 -2.95 -2.99 12.33
C PHE A 163 -3.73 -3.47 13.56
N PRO A 164 -5.02 -3.83 13.43
CA PRO A 164 -5.89 -4.16 14.56
C PRO A 164 -5.53 -5.47 15.27
N GLN A 165 -4.52 -6.20 14.77
CA GLN A 165 -4.06 -7.49 15.32
C GLN A 165 -2.57 -7.50 15.66
N ILE A 166 -1.82 -6.44 15.33
CA ILE A 166 -0.37 -6.39 15.54
C ILE A 166 -0.08 -5.42 16.68
N ARG A 167 0.60 -5.88 17.73
CA ARG A 167 1.08 -5.03 18.83
C ARG A 167 2.18 -4.09 18.37
N VAL A 168 2.36 -2.96 19.05
CA VAL A 168 3.53 -2.08 18.80
C VAL A 168 4.85 -2.82 19.01
N TYR A 169 4.92 -3.65 20.06
CA TYR A 169 6.12 -4.37 20.48
C TYR A 169 5.89 -5.88 20.51
N CYS A 170 6.91 -6.66 20.12
CA CYS A 170 6.84 -8.11 20.05
C CYS A 170 7.49 -8.83 21.24
N ASP A 171 8.17 -8.09 22.11
CA ASP A 171 8.74 -8.57 23.36
C ASP A 171 7.83 -8.27 24.56
N SER A 172 8.03 -8.99 25.67
CA SER A 172 7.29 -8.74 26.92
C SER A 172 7.60 -7.36 27.49
N ASN A 173 6.67 -6.81 28.28
CA ASN A 173 6.92 -5.57 29.00
C ASN A 173 8.10 -5.76 29.99
N PRO A 174 9.11 -4.88 29.95
CA PRO A 174 10.19 -4.92 30.91
C PRO A 174 9.62 -4.63 32.31
N PRO A 175 10.26 -5.16 33.37
CA PRO A 175 9.95 -4.76 34.74
C PRO A 175 9.99 -3.23 34.87
N PHE A 176 9.16 -2.67 35.76
CA PHE A 176 9.06 -1.21 35.93
C PHE A 176 10.41 -0.56 36.25
N GLN A 177 11.25 -1.25 37.05
CA GLN A 177 12.58 -0.78 37.36
C GLN A 177 13.52 -0.72 36.16
N ASP A 178 13.25 -1.42 35.06
CA ASP A 178 14.11 -1.52 33.87
C ASP A 178 13.51 -0.79 32.66
N TYR A 179 12.81 0.32 32.89
CA TYR A 179 12.11 1.10 31.86
C TYR A 179 13.02 1.62 30.73
N TRP A 180 14.35 1.66 30.92
CA TRP A 180 15.33 2.07 29.91
C TRP A 180 15.61 0.98 28.86
N ILE A 181 15.18 -0.26 29.07
CA ILE A 181 15.37 -1.33 28.10
C ILE A 181 14.59 -0.99 26.83
N ARG A 182 15.33 -0.80 25.73
CA ARG A 182 14.72 -0.52 24.43
C ARG A 182 13.93 -1.72 23.96
N ARG A 183 12.62 -1.51 23.79
CA ARG A 183 11.68 -2.52 23.30
C ARG A 183 11.91 -2.86 21.84
N ARG A 184 11.67 -4.11 21.48
CA ARG A 184 11.69 -4.58 20.10
C ARG A 184 10.34 -4.30 19.44
N ARG A 185 10.33 -3.45 18.42
CA ARG A 185 9.12 -3.18 17.62
C ARG A 185 8.69 -4.43 16.86
N SER A 186 7.38 -4.62 16.75
CA SER A 186 6.83 -5.67 15.89
C SER A 186 7.20 -5.41 14.44
N ASP A 187 7.39 -6.50 13.71
CA ASP A 187 7.49 -6.46 12.25
C ASP A 187 6.15 -5.97 11.67
N THR A 188 6.21 -5.28 10.54
CA THR A 188 5.03 -4.83 9.76
C THR A 188 5.01 -5.44 8.36
N GLY A 189 6.01 -6.27 8.04
CA GLY A 189 6.24 -6.89 6.74
C GLY A 189 7.10 -6.04 5.81
N PHE A 190 7.31 -4.77 6.12
CA PHE A 190 8.12 -3.85 5.31
C PHE A 190 9.08 -3.04 6.19
N HIS A 191 10.18 -2.59 5.59
CA HIS A 191 11.15 -1.78 6.32
C HIS A 191 10.52 -0.43 6.75
N PRO A 192 10.69 0.01 8.02
CA PRO A 192 10.04 1.21 8.54
C PRO A 192 10.41 2.49 7.77
N PHE A 193 11.61 2.55 7.19
CA PHE A 193 12.03 3.69 6.36
C PHE A 193 11.39 3.66 4.97
N THR A 194 11.12 2.49 4.38
CA THR A 194 10.40 2.38 3.09
C THR A 194 9.01 3.00 3.20
N PHE A 195 8.31 2.69 4.28
CA PHE A 195 7.00 3.28 4.58
C PHE A 195 7.06 4.80 4.66
N LYS A 196 8.03 5.36 5.40
CA LYS A 196 8.18 6.82 5.54
C LYS A 196 8.65 7.52 4.27
N ALA A 197 9.48 6.87 3.46
CA ALA A 197 9.98 7.44 2.22
C ALA A 197 8.96 7.36 1.07
N ALA A 198 8.23 6.26 0.93
CA ALA A 198 7.22 6.08 -0.13
C ALA A 198 5.83 6.66 0.21
N PHE A 199 5.50 6.74 1.51
CA PHE A 199 4.22 7.24 2.03
C PHE A 199 4.44 8.24 3.18
N PRO A 200 5.00 9.44 2.92
CA PRO A 200 5.43 10.36 3.97
C PRO A 200 4.31 10.86 4.90
N HIS A 201 3.06 10.93 4.42
CA HIS A 201 1.91 11.34 5.22
C HIS A 201 1.31 10.23 6.07
N LEU A 202 1.76 8.99 5.89
CA LEU A 202 1.15 7.83 6.53
C LEU A 202 1.73 7.61 7.93
N SER A 203 0.84 7.40 8.89
CA SER A 203 1.18 6.97 10.26
C SER A 203 0.64 5.58 10.54
N THR A 204 1.34 4.81 11.36
CA THR A 204 0.91 3.45 11.75
C THR A 204 0.22 3.48 13.10
N LEU A 205 -0.94 2.83 13.20
CA LEU A 205 -1.69 2.65 14.44
C LEU A 205 -1.78 1.13 14.70
N PHE A 206 -1.32 0.70 15.86
CA PHE A 206 -1.23 -0.72 16.21
C PHE A 206 -2.43 -1.15 17.06
N LEU A 207 -2.45 -2.42 17.45
CA LEU A 207 -3.49 -3.03 18.26
C LEU A 207 -3.84 -2.19 19.50
N GLU A 208 -2.85 -1.64 20.21
CA GLU A 208 -3.10 -0.83 21.39
C GLU A 208 -3.97 0.42 21.07
N THR A 209 -3.70 1.12 19.97
CA THR A 209 -4.54 2.26 19.54
C THR A 209 -5.94 1.79 19.13
N TRP A 210 -6.05 0.63 18.51
CA TRP A 210 -7.33 0.03 18.15
C TRP A 210 -8.16 -0.31 19.41
N GLU A 211 -7.52 -0.85 20.45
CA GLU A 211 -8.12 -1.11 21.76
C GLU A 211 -8.56 0.19 22.45
N ASP A 212 -7.77 1.27 22.35
CA ASP A 212 -8.12 2.58 22.89
C ASP A 212 -9.43 3.10 22.26
N TYR A 213 -9.57 3.05 20.92
CA TYR A 213 -10.81 3.47 20.26
C TYR A 213 -12.02 2.63 20.68
N HIS A 214 -11.82 1.36 21.00
CA HIS A 214 -12.89 0.49 21.49
C HIS A 214 -13.29 0.74 22.95
N GLN A 215 -12.43 1.38 23.73
CA GLN A 215 -12.71 1.78 25.12
C GLN A 215 -13.41 3.14 25.21
N MET A 216 -13.45 3.91 24.12
CA MET A 216 -14.12 5.20 24.07
C MET A 216 -15.65 5.04 24.20
N GLU A 217 -16.27 5.91 25.00
CA GLU A 217 -17.73 5.94 25.19
C GLU A 217 -18.50 6.57 24.03
N VAL A 218 -17.79 7.23 23.10
CA VAL A 218 -18.35 7.92 21.94
C VAL A 218 -17.85 7.22 20.66
N PRO A 219 -18.70 7.04 19.63
CA PRO A 219 -18.28 6.47 18.36
C PRO A 219 -17.21 7.29 17.65
N TYR A 220 -16.52 6.63 16.72
CA TYR A 220 -15.63 7.26 15.75
C TYR A 220 -16.11 7.02 14.32
N PHE A 221 -16.30 8.11 13.59
CA PHE A 221 -16.67 8.10 12.18
C PHE A 221 -15.41 8.12 11.31
N ILE A 222 -15.27 7.13 10.43
CA ILE A 222 -14.17 7.01 9.47
C ILE A 222 -14.68 7.40 8.09
N GLU A 223 -14.16 8.50 7.54
CA GLU A 223 -14.62 9.04 6.24
C GLU A 223 -14.40 8.04 5.10
N ARG A 224 -13.21 7.45 5.02
CA ARG A 224 -12.91 6.37 4.07
C ARG A 224 -11.97 5.34 4.69
N ILE A 225 -12.32 4.07 4.57
CA ILE A 225 -11.47 2.95 4.92
C ILE A 225 -11.11 2.11 3.69
N VAL A 226 -9.82 1.79 3.54
CA VAL A 226 -9.27 0.85 2.55
C VAL A 226 -8.78 -0.37 3.31
N ILE A 227 -9.32 -1.54 2.97
CA ILE A 227 -9.12 -2.77 3.72
C ILE A 227 -8.28 -3.73 2.90
N ALA A 228 -7.29 -4.34 3.53
CA ALA A 228 -6.58 -5.51 3.07
C ALA A 228 -6.70 -6.62 4.11
N ASP A 229 -7.24 -7.76 3.70
CA ASP A 229 -7.35 -8.99 4.48
C ASP A 229 -7.03 -10.18 3.57
N ARG A 230 -5.78 -10.66 3.66
CA ARG A 230 -5.30 -11.78 2.83
C ARG A 230 -6.03 -13.06 3.17
N ARG A 231 -6.44 -13.28 4.41
CA ARG A 231 -7.23 -14.45 4.79
C ARG A 231 -8.57 -14.47 4.05
N ALA A 232 -9.29 -13.36 4.03
CA ALA A 232 -10.56 -13.26 3.29
C ALA A 232 -10.37 -13.49 1.79
N ALA A 233 -9.25 -13.03 1.22
CA ALA A 233 -8.89 -13.30 -0.17
C ALA A 233 -8.62 -14.79 -0.42
N LEU A 234 -7.81 -15.43 0.43
CA LEU A 234 -7.46 -16.86 0.33
C LEU A 234 -8.67 -17.77 0.51
N GLU A 235 -9.56 -17.48 1.47
CA GLU A 235 -10.81 -18.23 1.67
C GLU A 235 -11.76 -18.12 0.46
N ALA A 236 -11.66 -17.03 -0.31
CA ALA A 236 -12.36 -16.86 -1.58
C ALA A 236 -11.60 -17.43 -2.80
N GLY A 237 -10.52 -18.19 -2.57
CA GLY A 237 -9.72 -18.81 -3.63
C GLY A 237 -8.85 -17.83 -4.42
N LYS A 238 -8.59 -16.63 -3.88
CA LYS A 238 -7.69 -15.64 -4.48
C LYS A 238 -6.26 -15.84 -3.94
N GLY A 239 -5.26 -15.44 -4.72
CA GLY A 239 -3.87 -15.34 -4.23
C GLY A 239 -3.71 -14.23 -3.19
N THR A 240 -2.54 -14.16 -2.54
CA THR A 240 -2.21 -13.23 -1.43
C THR A 240 -2.81 -11.84 -1.61
N TYR A 241 -2.62 -11.22 -2.79
CA TYR A 241 -3.22 -9.94 -3.17
C TYR A 241 -3.90 -9.99 -4.54
N GLY A 242 -4.34 -11.19 -4.94
CA GLY A 242 -5.04 -11.39 -6.21
C GLY A 242 -6.33 -10.55 -6.30
N GLY A 243 -7.09 -10.46 -5.21
CA GLY A 243 -8.30 -9.65 -5.17
C GLY A 243 -8.05 -8.16 -5.43
N ALA A 244 -6.95 -7.59 -4.90
CA ALA A 244 -6.57 -6.20 -5.19
C ALA A 244 -6.26 -5.98 -6.68
N LEU A 245 -5.63 -6.96 -7.34
CA LEU A 245 -5.28 -6.88 -8.76
C LEU A 245 -6.47 -7.00 -9.70
N GLU A 246 -7.60 -7.58 -9.25
CA GLU A 246 -8.84 -7.68 -10.03
C GLU A 246 -9.62 -6.36 -10.12
N LEU A 247 -9.40 -5.44 -9.17
CA LEU A 247 -10.03 -4.13 -9.19
C LEU A 247 -9.55 -3.31 -10.40
N PRO A 248 -10.39 -2.49 -11.04
CA PRO A 248 -9.95 -1.65 -12.15
C PRO A 248 -8.84 -0.69 -11.69
N ALA A 249 -7.81 -0.45 -12.49
CA ALA A 249 -6.79 0.56 -12.21
C ALA A 249 -6.07 1.01 -13.48
N SER A 250 -5.48 2.22 -13.43
CA SER A 250 -4.59 2.68 -14.49
C SER A 250 -3.36 1.77 -14.61
N LYS A 251 -2.80 1.63 -15.82
CA LYS A 251 -1.49 0.98 -16.02
C LYS A 251 -0.34 1.66 -15.25
N HIS A 252 -0.54 2.90 -14.79
CA HIS A 252 0.43 3.70 -14.03
C HIS A 252 0.09 3.78 -12.54
N TRP A 253 -0.79 2.93 -12.04
CA TRP A 253 -1.30 3.01 -10.66
C TRP A 253 -0.20 3.09 -9.58
N TRP A 254 0.93 2.40 -9.75
CA TRP A 254 2.04 2.39 -8.78
C TRP A 254 3.03 3.55 -8.95
N GLU A 255 3.02 4.20 -10.12
CA GLU A 255 4.00 5.21 -10.50
C GLU A 255 4.12 6.37 -9.49
N PRO A 256 3.03 6.89 -8.86
CA PRO A 256 3.16 7.92 -7.84
C PRO A 256 4.07 7.51 -6.67
N LYS A 257 3.99 6.25 -6.22
CA LYS A 257 4.78 5.75 -5.07
C LYS A 257 6.21 5.43 -5.44
N ARG A 258 6.40 4.86 -6.63
CA ARG A 258 7.72 4.70 -7.23
C ARG A 258 8.44 6.04 -7.36
N ARG A 259 7.77 7.06 -7.89
CA ARG A 259 8.31 8.41 -8.06
C ARG A 259 8.69 9.04 -6.72
N THR A 260 7.82 8.97 -5.71
CA THR A 260 8.13 9.51 -4.37
C THR A 260 9.39 8.88 -3.80
N LEU A 261 9.52 7.55 -3.88
CA LEU A 261 10.71 6.86 -3.38
C LEU A 261 11.97 7.19 -4.19
N ALA A 262 11.89 7.24 -5.52
CA ALA A 262 13.03 7.61 -6.37
C ALA A 262 13.47 9.07 -6.13
N GLN A 263 12.54 9.99 -5.89
CA GLN A 263 12.85 11.38 -5.53
C GLN A 263 13.53 11.48 -4.16
N TYR A 264 13.12 10.66 -3.19
CA TYR A 264 13.77 10.60 -1.88
C TYR A 264 15.26 10.24 -1.99
N PHE A 265 15.63 9.38 -2.95
CA PHE A 265 17.02 8.99 -3.20
C PHE A 265 17.72 9.81 -4.28
N ASP A 266 17.07 10.82 -4.85
CA ASP A 266 17.57 11.61 -6.00
C ASP A 266 17.89 10.77 -7.26
N THR A 267 17.23 9.63 -7.43
CA THR A 267 17.44 8.70 -8.56
C THR A 267 16.42 8.86 -9.68
N TYR A 268 15.41 9.72 -9.49
CA TYR A 268 14.31 9.88 -10.46
C TYR A 268 14.78 10.42 -11.82
N GLU A 269 15.75 11.33 -11.81
CA GLU A 269 16.25 12.02 -13.02
C GLU A 269 17.49 11.36 -13.66
N GLU A 270 18.04 10.30 -13.06
CA GLU A 270 19.23 9.59 -13.56
C GLU A 270 19.01 8.82 -14.88
N ALA A 271 17.86 9.02 -15.55
CA ALA A 271 17.48 8.42 -16.83
C ALA A 271 18.44 8.72 -18.01
N ASN A 272 19.49 9.51 -17.79
CA ASN A 272 20.48 9.90 -18.80
C ASN A 272 21.79 9.08 -18.74
N SER A 273 21.91 8.09 -17.85
CA SER A 273 23.04 7.16 -17.90
C SER A 273 22.82 6.13 -19.03
N ASN A 274 23.77 6.04 -19.97
CA ASN A 274 23.78 4.97 -20.97
C ASN A 274 24.16 3.60 -20.36
N LYS A 275 24.57 3.56 -19.08
CA LYS A 275 24.94 2.31 -18.42
C LYS A 275 23.71 1.59 -17.90
N ARG A 276 23.66 0.28 -18.13
CA ARG A 276 22.61 -0.58 -17.57
C ARG A 276 22.93 -0.88 -16.11
N VAL A 277 21.93 -0.81 -15.24
CA VAL A 277 22.12 -1.08 -13.81
C VAL A 277 21.53 -2.45 -13.46
N ILE A 278 22.35 -3.33 -12.90
CA ILE A 278 21.95 -4.64 -12.39
C ILE A 278 22.21 -4.67 -10.88
N THR A 279 21.21 -5.04 -10.11
CA THR A 279 21.37 -5.25 -8.66
C THR A 279 21.14 -6.72 -8.31
N TYR A 280 22.17 -7.36 -7.77
CA TYR A 280 22.08 -8.66 -7.14
C TYR A 280 21.85 -8.48 -5.63
N ILE A 281 20.68 -8.91 -5.15
CA ILE A 281 20.34 -8.91 -3.73
C ILE A 281 20.70 -10.28 -3.15
N GLN A 282 21.81 -10.32 -2.41
CA GLN A 282 22.36 -11.53 -1.80
C GLN A 282 21.78 -11.76 -0.39
N ARG A 283 21.73 -13.04 0.03
CA ARG A 283 21.22 -13.50 1.33
C ARG A 283 22.21 -14.44 2.03
N GLN A 284 23.51 -14.30 1.80
CA GLN A 284 24.49 -15.29 2.24
C GLN A 284 24.62 -15.36 3.76
N HIS A 285 24.38 -14.26 4.47
CA HIS A 285 24.39 -14.22 5.93
C HIS A 285 23.00 -14.42 6.57
N ALA A 286 21.95 -14.61 5.76
CA ALA A 286 20.63 -14.91 6.28
C ALA A 286 20.66 -16.23 7.09
N THR A 287 20.17 -16.15 8.32
CA THR A 287 20.07 -17.31 9.23
C THR A 287 18.86 -18.18 8.90
N THR A 288 17.90 -17.66 8.14
CA THR A 288 16.68 -18.36 7.70
C THR A 288 16.36 -18.09 6.23
N GLY A 289 15.57 -18.98 5.63
CA GLY A 289 15.14 -18.89 4.23
C GLY A 289 16.19 -19.38 3.24
N SER A 290 15.97 -19.05 1.96
CA SER A 290 16.80 -19.52 0.85
C SER A 290 18.10 -18.73 0.73
N ARG A 291 19.18 -19.43 0.35
CA ARG A 291 20.47 -18.85 -0.07
C ARG A 291 21.09 -19.70 -1.16
N LEU A 292 21.98 -19.12 -1.97
CA LEU A 292 22.76 -19.90 -2.92
C LEU A 292 23.80 -20.75 -2.18
N ARG A 293 24.28 -21.81 -2.82
CA ARG A 293 25.49 -22.49 -2.36
C ARG A 293 26.69 -21.54 -2.48
N ALA A 294 27.73 -21.75 -1.68
CA ALA A 294 28.88 -20.86 -1.66
C ALA A 294 29.58 -20.80 -3.03
N GLU A 295 29.71 -21.95 -3.69
CA GLU A 295 30.27 -22.08 -5.03
C GLU A 295 29.42 -21.39 -6.10
N ASP A 296 28.09 -21.52 -6.05
CA ASP A 296 27.16 -20.89 -6.99
C ASP A 296 27.14 -19.37 -6.81
N HIS A 297 27.20 -18.90 -5.56
CA HIS A 297 27.32 -17.49 -5.23
C HIS A 297 28.63 -16.91 -5.79
N ALA A 298 29.77 -17.58 -5.56
CA ALA A 298 31.06 -17.14 -6.08
C ALA A 298 31.08 -17.10 -7.62
N ALA A 299 30.51 -18.13 -8.27
CA ALA A 299 30.38 -18.19 -9.73
C ALA A 299 29.51 -17.05 -10.29
N LEU A 300 28.41 -16.71 -9.60
CA LEU A 300 27.55 -15.59 -9.97
C LEU A 300 28.29 -14.25 -9.84
N LEU A 301 29.04 -14.04 -8.75
CA LEU A 301 29.84 -12.82 -8.56
C LEU A 301 30.91 -12.67 -9.65
N ASP A 302 31.61 -13.74 -10.00
CA ASP A 302 32.60 -13.76 -11.09
C ASP A 302 31.95 -13.46 -12.45
N ALA A 303 30.78 -14.06 -12.74
CA ALA A 303 30.03 -13.78 -13.97
C ALA A 303 29.56 -12.32 -14.06
N LEU A 304 29.04 -11.78 -12.96
CA LEU A 304 28.62 -10.38 -12.87
C LEU A 304 29.80 -9.42 -13.03
N GLY A 305 30.96 -9.74 -12.45
CA GLY A 305 32.19 -8.95 -12.59
C GLY A 305 32.76 -8.88 -14.00
N LYS A 306 32.35 -9.81 -14.88
CA LYS A 306 32.74 -9.85 -16.31
C LYS A 306 31.81 -9.05 -17.22
N LEU A 307 30.69 -8.54 -16.71
CA LEU A 307 29.82 -7.63 -17.45
C LEU A 307 30.57 -6.30 -17.59
N GLY A 308 31.04 -5.99 -18.79
CA GLY A 308 31.98 -4.90 -19.07
C GLY A 308 31.49 -3.49 -18.70
N ARG A 309 32.23 -2.46 -19.14
CA ARG A 309 32.08 -1.06 -18.69
C ARG A 309 30.71 -0.41 -18.94
N GLU A 310 29.85 -1.02 -19.76
CA GLU A 310 28.50 -0.57 -20.07
C GLU A 310 27.45 -1.01 -19.03
N VAL A 311 27.84 -1.86 -18.07
CA VAL A 311 26.96 -2.36 -17.01
C VAL A 311 27.51 -1.91 -15.65
N GLU A 312 26.67 -1.27 -14.85
CA GLU A 312 26.89 -1.00 -13.44
C GLU A 312 26.26 -2.14 -12.63
N VAL A 313 27.06 -2.81 -11.81
CA VAL A 313 26.59 -3.92 -10.97
C VAL A 313 26.64 -3.50 -9.50
N HIS A 314 25.51 -3.60 -8.83
CA HIS A 314 25.40 -3.52 -7.37
C HIS A 314 25.25 -4.93 -6.80
N VAL A 315 26.01 -5.22 -5.75
CA VAL A 315 25.84 -6.42 -4.92
C VAL A 315 25.48 -5.92 -3.53
N ASP A 316 24.23 -6.12 -3.16
CA ASP A 316 23.63 -5.56 -1.95
C ASP A 316 23.07 -6.71 -1.09
N SER A 317 23.25 -6.63 0.23
CA SER A 317 22.72 -7.63 1.18
C SER A 317 21.28 -7.32 1.57
N ASP A 318 20.49 -8.35 1.87
CA ASP A 318 19.21 -8.21 2.55
C ASP A 318 19.35 -7.88 4.05
N ASP A 319 20.57 -8.02 4.59
CA ASP A 319 20.93 -7.60 5.93
C ASP A 319 21.35 -6.11 5.96
N ASP A 320 20.69 -5.33 6.82
CA ASP A 320 20.97 -3.91 6.99
C ASP A 320 22.30 -3.61 7.71
N GLU A 321 22.89 -4.59 8.41
CA GLU A 321 24.23 -4.46 8.99
C GLU A 321 25.33 -4.48 7.92
N GLU A 322 25.11 -5.20 6.82
CA GLU A 322 26.03 -5.26 5.68
C GLU A 322 25.75 -4.18 4.63
N THR A 323 24.48 -3.99 4.29
CA THR A 323 24.05 -3.03 3.29
C THR A 323 22.90 -2.23 3.84
N SER A 324 23.19 -0.97 4.21
CA SER A 324 22.17 -0.06 4.71
C SER A 324 20.96 -0.01 3.78
N TRP A 325 19.76 0.07 4.36
CA TRP A 325 18.50 0.26 3.64
C TRP A 325 18.60 1.34 2.54
N THR A 326 19.21 2.49 2.85
CA THR A 326 19.36 3.63 1.91
C THR A 326 20.09 3.20 0.65
N ARG A 327 21.23 2.51 0.80
CA ARG A 327 22.02 2.01 -0.33
C ARG A 327 21.21 1.01 -1.16
N ARG A 328 20.61 0.00 -0.52
CA ARG A 328 19.86 -1.07 -1.20
C ARG A 328 18.70 -0.51 -2.02
N LEU A 329 17.85 0.32 -1.41
CA LEU A 329 16.69 0.87 -2.10
C LEU A 329 17.08 1.89 -3.18
N SER A 330 18.17 2.64 -2.99
CA SER A 330 18.74 3.48 -4.04
C SER A 330 19.17 2.64 -5.25
N SER A 331 19.92 1.55 -5.06
CA SER A 331 20.29 0.62 -6.14
C SER A 331 19.06 0.06 -6.86
N ILE A 332 18.04 -0.38 -6.10
CA ILE A 332 16.79 -0.93 -6.63
C ILE A 332 16.06 0.06 -7.53
N THR A 333 15.93 1.33 -7.10
CA THR A 333 15.20 2.35 -7.88
C THR A 333 15.89 2.68 -9.23
N ARG A 334 17.20 2.46 -9.33
CA ARG A 334 18.02 2.66 -10.53
C ARG A 334 18.07 1.42 -11.43
N SER A 335 17.72 0.25 -10.91
CA SER A 335 17.95 -1.04 -11.57
C SER A 335 17.05 -1.26 -12.78
N GLU A 336 17.65 -1.74 -13.87
CA GLU A 336 16.94 -2.38 -14.98
C GLU A 336 16.76 -3.88 -14.71
N ILE A 337 17.70 -4.52 -14.03
CA ILE A 337 17.60 -5.95 -13.69
C ILE A 337 17.86 -6.14 -12.21
N ILE A 338 16.95 -6.83 -11.52
CA ILE A 338 17.18 -7.33 -10.16
C ILE A 338 17.32 -8.83 -10.20
N ILE A 339 18.30 -9.34 -9.47
CA ILE A 339 18.60 -10.76 -9.35
C ILE A 339 18.60 -11.12 -7.87
N GLY A 340 18.02 -12.27 -7.51
CA GLY A 340 18.22 -12.79 -6.16
C GLY A 340 17.54 -14.13 -5.94
N VAL A 341 17.80 -14.72 -4.79
CA VAL A 341 17.10 -15.94 -4.36
C VAL A 341 15.73 -15.61 -3.78
N HIS A 342 14.83 -16.58 -3.88
CA HIS A 342 13.48 -16.52 -3.35
C HIS A 342 13.46 -16.04 -1.90
N GLY A 343 12.77 -14.92 -1.65
CA GLY A 343 12.63 -14.33 -0.33
C GLY A 343 11.89 -13.00 -0.35
N GLY A 344 11.53 -12.50 0.84
CA GLY A 344 10.71 -11.31 1.00
C GLY A 344 11.35 -10.02 0.46
N GLN A 345 12.68 -9.94 0.48
CA GLN A 345 13.45 -8.77 0.03
C GLN A 345 13.23 -8.43 -1.46
N LEU A 346 12.92 -9.43 -2.29
CA LEU A 346 12.68 -9.21 -3.71
C LEU A 346 11.36 -8.48 -4.00
N MET A 347 10.49 -8.32 -3.00
CA MET A 347 9.28 -7.52 -3.17
C MET A 347 9.62 -6.03 -3.36
N ASP A 348 10.78 -5.56 -2.91
CA ASP A 348 11.23 -4.18 -3.15
C ASP A 348 11.43 -3.87 -4.65
N ALA A 349 11.52 -4.91 -5.51
CA ALA A 349 11.57 -4.75 -6.98
C ALA A 349 10.35 -4.02 -7.56
N VAL A 350 9.24 -3.90 -6.83
CA VAL A 350 8.10 -3.05 -7.25
C VAL A 350 8.52 -1.59 -7.45
N TYR A 351 9.61 -1.14 -6.83
CA TYR A 351 10.12 0.22 -6.96
C TYR A 351 11.07 0.43 -8.16
N MET A 352 11.36 -0.61 -8.95
CA MET A 352 12.04 -0.45 -10.23
C MET A 352 11.22 0.41 -11.18
N LYS A 353 11.88 1.20 -12.03
CA LYS A 353 11.22 1.90 -13.14
C LYS A 353 10.77 0.89 -14.20
N PRO A 354 9.47 0.79 -14.54
CA PRO A 354 9.03 -0.08 -15.63
C PRO A 354 9.61 0.37 -16.98
N SER A 355 10.13 -0.58 -17.74
CA SER A 355 10.67 -0.39 -19.08
C SER A 355 10.64 -1.73 -19.84
N PRO A 356 10.81 -1.74 -21.17
CA PRO A 356 10.91 -2.99 -21.93
C PRO A 356 12.09 -3.90 -21.53
N ARG A 357 12.99 -3.42 -20.67
CA ARG A 357 14.16 -4.15 -20.17
C ARG A 357 14.07 -4.45 -18.67
N SER A 358 13.06 -3.91 -17.99
CA SER A 358 12.95 -4.03 -16.54
C SER A 358 12.60 -5.47 -16.20
N THR A 359 13.45 -6.14 -15.42
CA THR A 359 13.32 -7.58 -15.19
C THR A 359 13.69 -7.99 -13.76
N LEU A 360 12.86 -8.83 -13.15
CA LEU A 360 13.19 -9.56 -11.93
C LEU A 360 13.54 -11.02 -12.26
N LEU A 361 14.76 -11.42 -11.91
CA LEU A 361 15.26 -12.80 -11.99
C LEU A 361 15.30 -13.41 -10.59
N GLU A 362 14.47 -14.42 -10.35
CA GLU A 362 14.33 -15.05 -9.05
C GLU A 362 14.76 -16.53 -9.07
N PHE A 363 15.69 -16.88 -8.19
CA PHE A 363 16.15 -18.26 -8.01
C PHE A 363 15.34 -18.96 -6.93
N PHE A 364 14.68 -20.06 -7.28
CA PHE A 364 13.86 -20.84 -6.36
C PHE A 364 14.56 -22.15 -5.98
N PRO A 365 14.55 -22.53 -4.69
CA PRO A 365 14.74 -23.91 -4.31
C PRO A 365 13.71 -24.83 -4.99
N ALA A 366 14.08 -26.09 -5.19
CA ALA A 366 13.20 -27.08 -5.80
C ALA A 366 11.84 -27.15 -5.09
N ASN A 367 10.75 -27.17 -5.87
CA ASN A 367 9.36 -27.29 -5.38
C ASN A 367 8.88 -26.16 -4.44
N THR A 368 9.51 -24.98 -4.45
CA THR A 368 9.11 -23.83 -3.61
C THR A 368 8.49 -22.67 -4.39
N PHE A 369 8.17 -22.89 -5.67
CA PHE A 369 7.63 -21.83 -6.51
C PHE A 369 6.32 -21.25 -5.95
N CYS A 370 6.23 -19.93 -5.86
CA CYS A 370 4.99 -19.20 -5.64
C CYS A 370 4.90 -18.04 -6.65
N SER A 371 3.67 -17.69 -7.03
CA SER A 371 3.41 -16.70 -8.08
C SER A 371 3.30 -15.27 -7.58
N ASP A 372 3.46 -15.01 -6.28
CA ASP A 372 3.22 -13.67 -5.70
C ASP A 372 4.05 -12.61 -6.43
N ARG A 373 5.39 -12.66 -6.35
CA ARG A 373 6.25 -11.67 -7.02
C ARG A 373 6.05 -11.63 -8.54
N GLN A 374 5.76 -12.76 -9.17
CA GLN A 374 5.41 -12.79 -10.59
C GLN A 374 4.19 -11.89 -10.86
N LEU A 375 3.11 -12.05 -10.09
CA LEU A 375 1.87 -11.27 -10.24
C LEU A 375 2.13 -9.79 -9.98
N ALA A 376 2.92 -9.46 -8.95
CA ALA A 376 3.31 -8.08 -8.68
C ALA A 376 4.07 -7.46 -9.85
N MET A 377 5.17 -8.08 -10.31
CA MET A 377 6.00 -7.54 -11.39
C MET A 377 5.21 -7.39 -12.69
N GLN A 378 4.44 -8.42 -13.06
CA GLN A 378 3.63 -8.39 -14.29
C GLN A 378 2.55 -7.31 -14.24
N SER A 379 1.94 -7.05 -13.08
CA SER A 379 0.96 -5.97 -12.91
C SER A 379 1.55 -4.55 -13.05
N LEU A 380 2.88 -4.44 -12.99
CA LEU A 380 3.64 -3.20 -13.16
C LEU A 380 4.29 -3.09 -14.55
N GLY A 381 4.14 -4.11 -15.40
CA GLY A 381 4.84 -4.18 -16.69
C GLY A 381 6.35 -4.44 -16.55
N ILE A 382 6.76 -5.11 -15.48
CA ILE A 382 8.13 -5.58 -15.26
C ILE A 382 8.16 -7.07 -15.64
N ASP A 383 9.13 -7.48 -16.46
CA ASP A 383 9.32 -8.87 -16.83
C ASP A 383 9.79 -9.70 -15.62
N TYR A 384 9.37 -10.94 -15.56
CA TYR A 384 9.68 -11.84 -14.45
C TYR A 384 10.15 -13.20 -14.96
N HIS A 385 11.25 -13.69 -14.41
CA HIS A 385 11.74 -15.04 -14.67
C HIS A 385 12.03 -15.76 -13.37
N ALA A 386 11.49 -16.96 -13.24
CA ALA A 386 11.83 -17.90 -12.18
C ALA A 386 12.78 -18.97 -12.72
N TRP A 387 13.87 -19.23 -12.00
CA TRP A 387 14.79 -20.33 -12.27
C TRP A 387 14.75 -21.35 -11.13
N THR A 388 14.57 -22.62 -11.48
CA THR A 388 14.70 -23.76 -10.56
C THR A 388 15.64 -24.77 -11.18
N GLU A 389 16.66 -25.24 -10.45
CA GLU A 389 17.61 -26.28 -10.88
C GLU A 389 18.19 -26.05 -12.30
N THR A 390 17.62 -26.68 -13.33
CA THR A 390 18.01 -26.59 -14.75
C THR A 390 16.90 -26.03 -15.65
N ARG A 391 15.75 -25.64 -15.07
CA ARG A 391 14.56 -25.23 -15.81
C ARG A 391 14.36 -23.72 -15.75
N TYR A 392 14.46 -23.12 -16.93
CA TYR A 392 13.95 -21.79 -17.20
C TYR A 392 12.43 -21.86 -17.35
N VAL A 393 11.68 -21.22 -16.46
CA VAL A 393 10.23 -21.12 -16.60
C VAL A 393 9.86 -19.70 -17.01
N ARG A 394 9.67 -19.47 -18.31
CA ARG A 394 8.93 -18.30 -18.80
C ARG A 394 7.45 -18.63 -18.71
N LEU A 395 6.83 -18.30 -17.59
CA LEU A 395 5.38 -18.44 -17.45
C LEU A 395 4.71 -17.35 -18.30
N ALA A 396 4.33 -17.73 -19.52
CA ALA A 396 3.43 -16.93 -20.35
C ALA A 396 2.04 -16.89 -19.70
N ILE A 397 1.40 -15.72 -19.82
CA ILE A 397 0.10 -15.41 -19.23
C ILE A 397 -0.94 -16.46 -19.64
N VAL A 398 -1.57 -17.13 -18.67
CA VAL A 398 -2.94 -17.62 -18.86
C VAL A 398 -3.80 -16.38 -18.91
N ARG A 399 -4.16 -15.94 -20.11
CA ARG A 399 -5.23 -14.95 -20.26
C ARG A 399 -6.47 -15.70 -19.77
N THR A 400 -6.99 -15.32 -18.61
CA THR A 400 -8.35 -15.69 -18.22
C THR A 400 -9.27 -15.02 -19.24
N GLY A 401 -9.54 -15.75 -20.32
CA GLY A 401 -10.49 -15.36 -21.34
C GLY A 401 -11.86 -15.31 -20.69
N GLY A 402 -12.49 -14.15 -20.76
CA GLY A 402 -13.91 -14.04 -20.52
C GLY A 402 -14.68 -14.97 -21.46
N ARG A 403 -15.63 -15.68 -20.87
CA ARG A 403 -16.90 -16.01 -21.49
C ARG A 403 -18.00 -15.55 -20.54
#